data_AF-A0A7C5VG28-F1
#
_entry.id   AF-A0A7C5VG28-F1
#
_cell.length_a   1.000
_cell.length_b   1.000
_cell.length_c   1.000
_cell.angle_alpha   90.00
_cell.angle_beta   90.00
_cell.angle_gamma   90.00
#
_symmetry.space_group_name_H-M   'P 1'
#
loop_
_entity.id
_entity.type
_entity.pdbx_description
1 polymer ?
#
loop_
_entity_poly.entity_id
_entity_poly.type
_entity_poly.pdbx_seq_one_letter_code
_entity_poly.pdbx_strand_id
1 'polypeptide(L)'
;MTQELGKDSANPLTEDLSPAVIRDSRLSHVLEEELFNLTPAVNLLHEANPAVLYRGIRVLRQVGSRQNIRLLRRYQNHASERVRQAVQRKLRPLEISFRRHFFFFQEKMKRYPTYPGYRFGFALTCLRYAQTWVESGRLREYFLRQSLKHLNQLIRLFHPLAKYFYLRGQVLCELDRPRFAIADFERVLQLRPGHGGATYRLIDLYFKTGHPEKSLHLLRQLSAAGLPHPLQPFAVYFEGATAPEEIKDS
;
A
#
# COMPACT_ATOMS: atom_id res chain seq x y z
N MET A 1 -23.22 -55.89 25.75
CA MET A 1 -22.38 -55.48 26.90
C MET A 1 -21.21 -54.70 26.30
N THR A 2 -21.05 -53.43 26.72
CA THR A 2 -19.87 -52.51 26.58
C THR A 2 -19.42 -52.10 25.15
N GLN A 3 -19.62 -50.85 24.69
CA GLN A 3 -18.75 -49.62 24.79
C GLN A 3 -17.35 -49.81 24.15
N GLU A 4 -16.70 -48.89 23.40
CA GLU A 4 -16.90 -47.49 22.98
C GLU A 4 -15.83 -47.09 21.91
N LEU A 5 -16.14 -46.05 21.12
CA LEU A 5 -15.30 -44.97 20.52
C LEU A 5 -13.99 -45.22 19.71
N GLY A 6 -13.96 -44.62 18.50
CA GLY A 6 -12.74 -44.19 17.81
C GLY A 6 -13.03 -43.47 16.48
N LYS A 7 -12.78 -42.15 16.42
CA LYS A 7 -12.98 -41.25 15.26
C LYS A 7 -12.01 -41.57 14.11
N ASP A 8 -12.43 -41.37 12.86
CA ASP A 8 -11.78 -40.39 11.97
C ASP A 8 -12.59 -40.10 10.71
N SER A 9 -12.74 -38.81 10.45
CA SER A 9 -13.51 -38.19 9.39
C SER A 9 -12.80 -38.32 8.03
N ALA A 10 -13.40 -39.07 7.11
CA ALA A 10 -13.03 -39.05 5.70
C ALA A 10 -13.45 -37.71 5.07
N ASN A 11 -12.46 -37.01 4.52
CA ASN A 11 -12.56 -35.74 3.83
C ASN A 11 -13.12 -35.96 2.40
N PRO A 12 -14.31 -35.48 2.04
CA PRO A 12 -14.76 -35.49 0.65
C PRO A 12 -14.28 -34.19 -0.01
N LEU A 13 -13.51 -34.29 -1.10
CA LEU A 13 -13.33 -33.29 -2.18
C LEU A 13 -12.01 -33.55 -2.96
N THR A 14 -11.81 -34.80 -3.38
CA THR A 14 -10.93 -35.11 -4.51
C THR A 14 -11.75 -35.79 -5.57
N GLU A 15 -12.46 -34.99 -6.36
CA GLU A 15 -12.99 -35.43 -7.65
C GLU A 15 -13.02 -34.24 -8.61
N ASP A 16 -12.13 -34.34 -9.60
CA ASP A 16 -12.32 -34.01 -11.01
C ASP A 16 -12.95 -32.67 -11.41
N LEU A 17 -12.08 -31.73 -11.82
CA LEU A 17 -12.41 -30.79 -12.89
C LEU A 17 -11.26 -30.79 -13.92
N SER A 18 -11.63 -31.16 -15.15
CA SER A 18 -10.79 -31.41 -16.31
C SER A 18 -10.14 -30.14 -16.92
N PRO A 19 -9.06 -30.26 -17.72
CA PRO A 19 -8.20 -29.14 -18.10
C PRO A 19 -8.72 -28.20 -19.21
N ALA A 20 -10.03 -28.12 -19.47
CA ALA A 20 -10.55 -27.58 -20.74
C ALA A 20 -11.21 -26.18 -20.70
N VAL A 21 -11.21 -25.45 -19.58
CA VAL A 21 -11.89 -24.12 -19.50
C VAL A 21 -10.94 -22.94 -19.27
N ILE A 22 -9.62 -23.15 -19.22
CA ILE A 22 -8.66 -22.03 -19.13
C ILE A 22 -8.17 -21.66 -20.54
N ARG A 23 -9.01 -20.93 -21.28
CA ARG A 23 -8.59 -20.17 -22.46
C ARG A 23 -9.02 -18.72 -22.32
N ASP A 24 -8.32 -18.02 -21.44
CA ASP A 24 -7.98 -16.62 -21.71
C ASP A 24 -6.59 -16.34 -21.10
N SER A 25 -5.55 -16.75 -21.85
CA SER A 25 -4.15 -16.79 -21.41
C SER A 25 -3.48 -15.41 -21.29
N ARG A 26 -4.25 -14.32 -21.41
CA ARG A 26 -3.73 -12.94 -21.23
C ARG A 26 -4.02 -12.35 -19.85
N LEU A 27 -4.96 -12.92 -19.09
CA LEU A 27 -5.24 -12.48 -17.71
C LEU A 27 -4.52 -13.33 -16.64
N SER A 28 -4.11 -14.56 -16.98
CA SER A 28 -3.32 -15.42 -16.06
C SER A 28 -1.88 -14.92 -15.91
N HIS A 29 -1.23 -14.54 -17.02
CA HIS A 29 0.18 -14.09 -16.99
C HIS A 29 0.39 -12.75 -16.26
N VAL A 30 -0.59 -11.86 -16.32
CA VAL A 30 -0.49 -10.52 -15.69
C VAL A 30 -0.72 -10.57 -14.18
N LEU A 31 -1.58 -11.47 -13.70
CA LEU A 31 -1.72 -11.76 -12.27
C LEU A 31 -0.54 -12.61 -11.75
N GLU A 32 0.01 -13.48 -12.58
CA GLU A 32 1.19 -14.28 -12.23
C GLU A 32 2.46 -13.42 -12.11
N GLU A 33 2.69 -12.40 -12.93
CA GLU A 33 3.92 -11.58 -12.88
C GLU A 33 4.03 -10.63 -11.68
N GLU A 34 2.92 -10.08 -11.16
CA GLU A 34 2.94 -9.32 -9.90
C GLU A 34 3.03 -10.22 -8.66
N LEU A 35 2.51 -11.45 -8.74
CA LEU A 35 2.74 -12.49 -7.72
C LEU A 35 4.17 -13.09 -7.81
N PHE A 36 4.80 -13.12 -8.99
CA PHE A 36 6.07 -13.82 -9.23
C PHE A 36 7.29 -13.21 -8.54
N ASN A 37 7.23 -11.96 -8.09
CA ASN A 37 8.34 -11.32 -7.37
C ASN A 37 8.28 -11.49 -5.84
N LEU A 38 7.21 -12.07 -5.29
CA LEU A 38 7.05 -12.33 -3.86
C LEU A 38 7.06 -13.82 -3.52
N THR A 39 6.56 -14.69 -4.41
CA THR A 39 6.47 -16.13 -4.14
C THR A 39 7.85 -16.79 -3.90
N PRO A 40 8.92 -16.49 -4.66
CA PRO A 40 10.24 -17.05 -4.37
C PRO A 40 10.81 -16.52 -3.06
N ALA A 41 10.67 -15.23 -2.76
CA ALA A 41 11.22 -14.63 -1.53
C ALA A 41 10.48 -15.09 -0.28
N VAL A 42 9.15 -15.25 -0.34
CA VAL A 42 8.33 -15.78 0.76
C VAL A 42 8.57 -17.28 0.97
N ASN A 43 8.73 -18.07 -0.11
CA ASN A 43 9.06 -19.49 -0.01
C ASN A 43 10.46 -19.73 0.59
N LEU A 44 11.47 -18.94 0.20
CA LEU A 44 12.82 -18.95 0.79
C LEU A 44 12.83 -18.56 2.28
N LEU A 45 11.76 -17.92 2.76
CA LEU A 45 11.62 -17.45 4.12
C LEU A 45 10.93 -18.48 5.05
N HIS A 46 10.25 -19.48 4.49
CA HIS A 46 9.69 -20.61 5.26
C HIS A 46 10.69 -21.76 5.49
N GLU A 47 11.89 -21.71 4.90
CA GLU A 47 12.91 -22.75 5.05
C GLU A 47 13.77 -22.58 6.31
N ALA A 48 14.09 -23.70 6.98
CA ALA A 48 14.92 -23.74 8.19
C ALA A 48 16.40 -23.39 7.94
N ASN A 49 16.84 -23.26 6.68
CA ASN A 49 18.23 -23.01 6.32
C ASN A 49 18.60 -21.51 6.46
N PRO A 50 19.53 -21.13 7.37
CA PRO A 50 19.92 -19.73 7.60
C PRO A 50 20.51 -19.01 6.38
N ALA A 51 21.13 -19.74 5.45
CA ALA A 51 21.70 -19.16 4.23
C ALA A 51 20.62 -18.77 3.21
N VAL A 52 19.53 -19.53 3.18
CA VAL A 52 18.36 -19.32 2.31
C VAL A 52 17.54 -18.14 2.83
N LEU A 53 17.28 -18.10 4.15
CA LEU A 53 16.67 -16.96 4.85
C LEU A 53 17.43 -15.65 4.60
N TYR A 54 18.76 -15.68 4.68
CA TYR A 54 19.62 -14.52 4.42
C TYR A 54 19.50 -14.02 2.97
N ARG A 55 19.38 -14.93 1.99
CA ARG A 55 19.14 -14.56 0.58
C ARG A 55 17.74 -13.97 0.39
N GLY A 56 16.70 -14.52 1.02
CA GLY A 56 15.34 -13.98 1.00
C GLY A 56 15.28 -12.54 1.54
N ILE A 57 15.92 -12.28 2.69
CA ILE A 57 16.03 -10.93 3.29
C ILE A 57 16.75 -9.93 2.35
N ARG A 58 17.73 -10.39 1.57
CA ARG A 58 18.46 -9.56 0.60
C ARG A 58 17.60 -9.19 -0.61
N VAL A 59 16.67 -10.07 -1.01
CA VAL A 59 15.79 -9.93 -2.18
C VAL A 59 14.55 -9.07 -1.91
N LEU A 60 14.19 -8.80 -0.63
CA LEU A 60 13.15 -7.83 -0.26
C LEU A 60 13.57 -6.39 -0.67
N ARG A 61 13.41 -6.09 -1.96
CA ARG A 61 13.94 -4.92 -2.67
C ARG A 61 13.13 -3.65 -2.37
N GLN A 62 11.89 -3.78 -1.90
CA GLN A 62 11.07 -2.66 -1.44
C GLN A 62 10.90 -2.67 0.09
N VAL A 63 11.90 -2.12 0.78
CA VAL A 63 11.99 -2.07 2.26
C VAL A 63 10.86 -1.24 2.91
N GLY A 64 10.06 -0.51 2.12
CA GLY A 64 8.99 0.36 2.62
C GLY A 64 7.61 -0.29 2.79
N SER A 65 7.37 -1.51 2.28
CA SER A 65 6.07 -2.17 2.43
C SER A 65 5.87 -2.67 3.86
N ARG A 66 4.68 -2.41 4.43
CA ARG A 66 4.29 -2.90 5.76
C ARG A 66 4.45 -4.41 5.90
N GLN A 67 4.13 -5.16 4.84
CA GLN A 67 4.22 -6.61 4.83
C GLN A 67 5.69 -7.05 4.95
N ASN A 68 6.60 -6.40 4.23
CA ASN A 68 8.03 -6.68 4.30
C ASN A 68 8.62 -6.35 5.67
N ILE A 69 8.22 -5.22 6.27
CA ILE A 69 8.68 -4.83 7.61
C ILE A 69 8.20 -5.83 8.68
N ARG A 70 6.93 -6.24 8.60
CA ARG A 70 6.37 -7.29 9.49
C ARG A 70 7.12 -8.60 9.35
N LEU A 71 7.39 -8.99 8.10
CA LEU A 71 8.12 -10.21 7.80
C LEU A 71 9.54 -10.16 8.39
N LEU A 72 10.27 -9.06 8.17
CA LEU A 72 11.59 -8.84 8.76
C LEU A 72 11.57 -8.91 10.31
N ARG A 73 10.55 -8.34 10.96
CA ARG A 73 10.41 -8.40 12.42
C ARG A 73 10.14 -9.80 12.95
N ARG A 74 9.39 -10.63 12.22
CA ARG A 74 9.23 -12.05 12.56
C ARG A 74 10.59 -12.77 12.58
N TYR A 75 11.45 -12.48 11.61
CA TYR A 75 12.81 -13.06 11.56
C TYR A 75 13.79 -12.48 12.58
N GLN A 76 13.48 -11.34 13.18
CA GLN A 76 14.32 -10.75 14.23
C GLN A 76 14.42 -11.66 15.48
N ASN A 77 13.38 -12.46 15.73
CA ASN A 77 13.34 -13.40 16.85
C ASN A 77 13.88 -14.79 16.48
N HIS A 78 14.44 -14.98 15.28
CA HIS A 78 15.02 -16.25 14.87
C HIS A 78 16.33 -16.55 15.63
N ALA A 79 16.64 -17.84 15.84
CA ALA A 79 17.76 -18.28 16.68
C ALA A 79 19.14 -17.87 16.15
N SER A 80 19.30 -17.72 14.83
CA SER A 80 20.60 -17.47 14.20
C SER A 80 21.02 -15.98 14.24
N GLU A 81 22.18 -15.74 14.86
CA GLU A 81 22.76 -14.39 15.01
C GLU A 81 22.99 -13.68 13.66
N ARG A 82 23.41 -14.42 12.63
CA ARG A 82 23.61 -13.90 11.27
C ARG A 82 22.32 -13.31 10.67
N VAL A 83 21.18 -13.93 10.92
CA VAL A 83 19.87 -13.46 10.45
C VAL A 83 19.44 -12.22 11.22
N ARG A 84 19.61 -12.21 12.55
CA ARG A 84 19.34 -11.04 13.39
C ARG A 84 20.11 -9.80 12.93
N GLN A 85 21.40 -9.93 12.67
CA GLN A 85 22.24 -8.83 12.17
C GLN A 85 21.81 -8.35 10.78
N ALA A 86 21.44 -9.27 9.88
CA ALA A 86 20.96 -8.92 8.54
C ALA A 86 19.64 -8.13 8.58
N VAL A 87 18.69 -8.59 9.41
CA VAL A 87 17.42 -7.89 9.67
C VAL A 87 17.69 -6.50 10.26
N GLN A 88 18.56 -6.40 11.26
CA GLN A 88 18.88 -5.14 11.93
C GLN A 88 19.50 -4.11 10.96
N ARG A 89 20.39 -4.54 10.05
CA ARG A 89 20.97 -3.66 9.02
C ARG A 89 19.92 -3.08 8.06
N LYS A 90 18.78 -3.77 7.88
CA LYS A 90 17.66 -3.29 7.04
C LYS A 90 16.68 -2.42 7.82
N LEU A 91 16.33 -2.78 9.05
CA LEU A 91 15.34 -2.06 9.84
C LEU A 91 15.88 -0.78 10.49
N ARG A 92 17.14 -0.77 10.94
CA ARG A 92 17.73 0.37 11.68
C ARG A 92 17.71 1.69 10.89
N PRO A 93 18.10 1.74 9.60
CA PRO A 93 18.05 3.00 8.84
C PRO A 93 16.63 3.57 8.72
N LEU A 94 15.64 2.69 8.57
CA LEU A 94 14.23 3.10 8.47
C LEU A 94 13.71 3.67 9.80
N GLU A 95 14.05 3.02 10.92
CA GLU A 95 13.74 3.53 12.26
C GLU A 95 14.34 4.92 12.50
N ILE A 96 15.65 5.06 12.21
CA ILE A 96 16.39 6.31 12.37
C ILE A 96 15.77 7.41 11.50
N SER A 97 15.38 7.09 10.28
CA SER A 97 14.71 8.03 9.37
C SER A 97 13.41 8.58 9.97
N PHE A 98 12.54 7.71 10.49
CA PHE A 98 11.31 8.16 11.15
C PHE A 98 11.58 9.02 12.39
N ARG A 99 12.51 8.61 13.25
CA ARG A 99 12.89 9.39 14.44
C ARG A 99 13.41 10.78 14.06
N ARG A 100 14.26 10.87 13.03
CA ARG A 100 14.78 12.13 12.49
C ARG A 100 13.67 13.02 11.94
N HIS A 101 12.73 12.46 11.17
CA HIS A 101 11.60 13.22 10.63
C HIS A 101 10.68 13.75 11.75
N PHE A 102 10.34 12.93 12.75
CA PHE A 102 9.55 13.39 13.88
C PHE A 102 10.21 14.54 14.61
N PHE A 103 11.50 14.38 14.97
CA PHE A 103 12.27 15.43 15.63
C PHE A 103 12.33 16.70 14.78
N PHE A 104 12.70 16.57 13.50
CA PHE A 104 12.80 17.70 12.58
C PHE A 104 11.50 18.50 12.50
N PHE A 105 10.36 17.84 12.25
CA PHE A 105 9.09 18.54 12.11
C PHE A 105 8.59 19.12 13.43
N GLN A 106 8.80 18.44 14.56
CA GLN A 106 8.44 18.97 15.88
C GLN A 106 9.19 20.26 16.21
N GLU A 107 10.52 20.27 16.02
CA GLU A 107 11.34 21.44 16.27
C GLU A 107 11.00 22.59 15.32
N LYS A 108 10.80 22.29 14.03
CA LYS A 108 10.39 23.31 13.05
C LYS A 108 9.00 23.87 13.32
N MET A 109 8.06 23.07 13.83
CA MET A 109 6.72 23.55 14.21
C MET A 109 6.75 24.48 15.43
N LYS A 110 7.66 24.25 16.39
CA LYS A 110 7.86 25.17 17.52
C LYS A 110 8.45 26.51 17.05
N ARG A 111 9.47 26.46 16.19
CA ARG A 111 10.17 27.65 15.70
C ARG A 111 9.38 28.46 14.67
N TYR A 112 8.56 27.79 13.85
CA TYR A 112 7.79 28.40 12.77
C TYR A 112 6.31 27.94 12.80
N PRO A 113 5.54 28.35 13.82
CA PRO A 113 4.20 27.81 14.07
C PRO A 113 3.16 28.18 13.01
N THR A 114 3.41 29.27 12.28
CA THR A 114 2.57 29.80 11.20
C THR A 114 2.89 29.17 9.84
N TYR A 115 3.98 28.41 9.70
CA TYR A 115 4.33 27.79 8.43
C TYR A 115 3.61 26.43 8.26
N PRO A 116 2.65 26.30 7.33
CA PRO A 116 1.82 25.09 7.23
C PRO A 116 2.60 23.86 6.76
N GLY A 117 3.71 24.05 6.04
CA GLY A 117 4.50 22.95 5.49
C GLY A 117 5.04 21.99 6.55
N TYR A 118 5.44 22.50 7.72
CA TYR A 118 5.97 21.65 8.81
C TYR A 118 4.87 20.84 9.50
N ARG A 119 3.68 21.42 9.69
CA ARG A 119 2.50 20.68 10.18
C ARG A 119 2.09 19.59 9.21
N PHE A 120 2.13 19.88 7.91
CA PHE A 120 1.82 18.90 6.87
C PHE A 120 2.84 17.77 6.83
N GLY A 121 4.14 18.09 6.90
CA GLY A 121 5.21 17.11 6.97
C GLY A 121 5.11 16.21 8.21
N PHE A 122 4.76 16.76 9.37
CA PHE A 122 4.49 15.98 10.57
C PHE A 122 3.30 15.03 10.38
N ALA A 123 2.17 15.52 9.85
CA ALA A 123 0.99 14.69 9.59
C ALA A 123 1.28 13.55 8.61
N LEU A 124 2.02 13.84 7.54
CA LEU A 124 2.48 12.83 6.57
C LEU A 124 3.38 11.80 7.25
N THR A 125 4.32 12.24 8.10
CA THR A 125 5.21 11.34 8.84
C THR A 125 4.41 10.41 9.76
N CYS A 126 3.41 10.93 10.48
CA CYS A 126 2.50 10.13 11.30
C CYS A 126 1.75 9.07 10.48
N LEU A 127 1.18 9.44 9.33
CA LEU A 127 0.48 8.48 8.45
C LEU A 127 1.45 7.40 7.95
N ARG A 128 2.62 7.79 7.44
CA ARG A 128 3.61 6.83 6.91
C ARG A 128 4.12 5.90 8.00
N TYR A 129 4.39 6.44 9.18
CA TYR A 129 4.80 5.64 10.33
C TYR A 129 3.73 4.61 10.72
N ALA A 130 2.46 5.02 10.78
CA ALA A 130 1.33 4.14 11.04
C ALA A 130 1.13 3.06 9.95
N GLN A 131 1.35 3.42 8.68
CA GLN A 131 1.18 2.52 7.54
C GLN A 131 2.31 1.50 7.43
N THR A 132 3.55 1.89 7.69
CA THR A 132 4.71 1.04 7.37
C THR A 132 5.36 0.44 8.63
N TRP A 133 5.60 1.25 9.66
CA TRP A 133 6.41 0.86 10.81
C TRP A 133 5.60 0.32 11.98
N VAL A 134 4.39 0.82 12.24
CA VAL A 134 3.66 0.43 13.46
C VAL A 134 2.86 -0.88 13.27
N GLU A 135 3.11 -1.84 14.16
CA GLU A 135 2.37 -3.11 14.20
C GLU A 135 1.21 -3.09 15.19
N SER A 136 1.44 -2.55 16.38
CA SER A 136 0.42 -2.46 17.44
C SER A 136 -0.77 -1.62 16.98
N GLY A 137 -1.98 -2.17 17.11
CA GLY A 137 -3.22 -1.49 16.74
C GLY A 137 -3.40 -0.16 17.47
N ARG A 138 -3.18 -0.14 18.79
CA ARG A 138 -3.30 1.06 19.63
C ARG A 138 -2.31 2.14 19.21
N LEU A 139 -1.05 1.77 18.96
CA LEU A 139 -0.03 2.73 18.56
C LEU A 139 -0.30 3.25 17.14
N ARG A 140 -0.78 2.39 16.23
CA ARG A 140 -1.14 2.78 14.88
C ARG A 140 -2.27 3.79 14.91
N GLU A 141 -3.32 3.50 15.66
CA GLU A 141 -4.45 4.41 15.83
C GLU A 141 -4.03 5.76 16.41
N TYR A 142 -3.13 5.76 17.41
CA TYR A 142 -2.57 6.98 17.96
C TYR A 142 -1.95 7.88 16.87
N PHE A 143 -1.05 7.34 16.04
CA PHE A 143 -0.42 8.12 14.97
C PHE A 143 -1.38 8.55 13.87
N LEU A 144 -2.37 7.71 13.52
CA LEU A 144 -3.44 8.10 12.59
C LEU A 144 -4.26 9.27 13.15
N ARG A 145 -4.63 9.24 14.44
CA ARG A 145 -5.33 10.34 15.12
C ARG A 145 -4.48 11.61 15.19
N GLN A 146 -3.17 11.51 15.40
CA GLN A 146 -2.27 12.66 15.32
C GLN A 146 -2.23 13.27 13.92
N SER A 147 -2.12 12.44 12.88
CA SER A 147 -2.18 12.91 11.49
C SER A 147 -3.50 13.64 11.21
N LEU A 148 -4.62 13.04 11.59
CA LEU A 148 -5.95 13.63 11.44
C LEU A 148 -6.08 14.98 12.16
N LYS A 149 -5.56 15.09 13.40
CA LYS A 149 -5.57 16.34 14.18
C LYS A 149 -4.84 17.46 13.44
N HIS A 150 -3.62 17.20 12.94
CA HIS A 150 -2.84 18.21 12.24
C HIS A 150 -3.44 18.59 10.88
N LEU A 151 -4.03 17.64 10.16
CA LEU A 151 -4.74 17.92 8.91
C LEU A 151 -6.01 18.76 9.13
N ASN A 152 -6.76 18.49 10.18
CA ASN A 152 -7.91 19.32 10.55
C ASN A 152 -7.49 20.74 10.91
N GLN A 153 -6.37 20.91 11.62
CA GLN A 153 -5.81 22.24 11.86
C GLN A 153 -5.38 22.93 10.56
N LEU A 154 -4.73 22.21 9.65
CA LEU A 154 -4.31 22.76 8.36
C LEU A 154 -5.47 23.29 7.54
N ILE A 155 -6.55 22.51 7.46
CA ILE A 155 -7.77 22.87 6.71
C ILE A 155 -8.50 24.05 7.36
N ARG A 156 -8.48 24.17 8.70
CA ARG A 156 -9.13 25.29 9.42
C ARG A 156 -8.35 26.60 9.36
N LEU A 157 -7.02 26.52 9.44
CA LEU A 157 -6.17 27.70 9.65
C LEU A 157 -5.56 28.27 8.37
N PHE A 158 -5.49 27.48 7.30
CA PHE A 158 -4.81 27.87 6.07
C PHE A 158 -5.71 27.67 4.86
N HIS A 159 -5.29 28.25 3.74
CA HIS A 159 -6.01 28.07 2.48
C HIS A 159 -6.17 26.57 2.18
N PRO A 160 -7.41 26.09 1.92
CA PRO A 160 -7.69 24.69 1.67
C PRO A 160 -6.96 24.20 0.42
N LEU A 161 -6.01 23.29 0.59
CA LEU A 161 -5.27 22.69 -0.53
C LEU A 161 -5.72 21.24 -0.75
N ALA A 162 -5.81 20.84 -2.03
CA ALA A 162 -6.13 19.48 -2.44
C ALA A 162 -5.29 18.41 -1.69
N LYS A 163 -4.00 18.67 -1.49
CA LYS A 163 -3.10 17.75 -0.76
C LYS A 163 -3.51 17.50 0.71
N TYR A 164 -4.17 18.45 1.37
CA TYR A 164 -4.64 18.28 2.75
C TYR A 164 -5.85 17.37 2.81
N PHE A 165 -6.83 17.58 1.94
CA PHE A 165 -8.00 16.70 1.83
C PHE A 165 -7.59 15.31 1.37
N TYR A 166 -6.71 15.18 0.39
CA TYR A 166 -6.23 13.88 -0.07
C TYR A 166 -5.56 13.09 1.06
N LEU A 167 -4.66 13.71 1.81
CA LEU A 167 -3.99 13.06 2.92
C LEU A 167 -4.96 12.73 4.06
N ARG A 168 -5.95 13.59 4.32
CA ARG A 168 -6.98 13.35 5.35
C ARG A 168 -7.91 12.21 4.95
N GLY A 169 -8.32 12.14 3.69
CA GLY A 169 -9.08 11.02 3.13
C GLY A 169 -8.34 9.69 3.30
N GLN A 170 -7.03 9.66 3.06
CA GLN A 170 -6.21 8.46 3.33
C GLN A 170 -6.22 8.07 4.82
N VAL A 171 -6.04 9.02 5.72
CA VAL A 171 -6.09 8.77 7.18
C VAL A 171 -7.48 8.27 7.60
N LEU A 172 -8.54 8.80 7.02
CA LEU A 172 -9.92 8.39 7.30
C LEU A 172 -10.20 6.97 6.80
N CYS A 173 -9.66 6.57 5.64
CA CYS A 173 -9.69 5.16 5.21
C CYS A 173 -9.00 4.24 6.22
N GLU A 174 -7.82 4.62 6.71
CA GLU A 174 -7.05 3.83 7.69
C GLU A 174 -7.75 3.72 9.06
N LEU A 175 -8.62 4.68 9.38
CA LEU A 175 -9.45 4.74 10.59
C LEU A 175 -10.85 4.15 10.40
N ASP A 176 -11.10 3.47 9.27
CA ASP A 176 -12.39 2.88 8.91
C ASP A 176 -13.56 3.89 8.92
N ARG A 177 -13.30 5.06 8.33
CA ARG A 177 -14.27 6.17 8.19
C ARG A 177 -14.53 6.50 6.72
N PRO A 178 -15.04 5.55 5.91
CA PRO A 178 -15.13 5.68 4.46
C PRO A 178 -16.03 6.83 4.01
N ARG A 179 -17.13 7.11 4.72
CA ARG A 179 -18.04 8.22 4.38
C ARG A 179 -17.34 9.58 4.39
N PHE A 180 -16.53 9.84 5.42
CA PHE A 180 -15.76 11.07 5.52
C PHE A 180 -14.60 11.09 4.52
N ALA A 181 -14.00 9.93 4.23
CA ALA A 181 -12.95 9.83 3.23
C ALA A 181 -13.45 10.15 1.81
N ILE A 182 -14.65 9.68 1.46
CA ILE A 182 -15.32 10.00 0.19
C ILE A 182 -15.47 11.52 0.04
N ALA A 183 -16.06 12.18 1.04
CA ALA A 183 -16.24 13.64 1.00
C ALA A 183 -14.91 14.40 0.81
N ASP A 184 -13.84 13.93 1.46
CA ASP A 184 -12.50 14.50 1.28
C ASP A 184 -11.96 14.30 -0.13
N PHE A 185 -12.08 13.10 -0.71
CA PHE A 185 -11.61 12.85 -2.07
C PHE A 185 -12.46 13.57 -3.13
N GLU A 186 -13.76 13.73 -2.92
CA GLU A 186 -14.60 14.57 -3.78
C GLU A 186 -14.13 16.02 -3.73
N ARG A 187 -13.79 16.53 -2.54
CA ARG A 187 -13.21 17.87 -2.42
C ARG A 187 -11.87 18.00 -3.13
N VAL A 188 -11.06 16.94 -3.18
CA VAL A 188 -9.83 16.92 -4.00
C VAL A 188 -10.16 17.09 -5.48
N LEU A 189 -11.16 16.38 -6.01
CA LEU A 189 -11.55 16.48 -7.41
C LEU A 189 -12.19 17.83 -7.75
N GLN A 190 -12.91 18.45 -6.83
CA GLN A 190 -13.40 19.83 -7.01
C GLN A 190 -12.26 20.84 -7.13
N LEU A 191 -11.17 20.66 -6.36
CA LEU A 191 -10.00 21.54 -6.40
C LEU A 191 -9.04 21.19 -7.55
N ARG A 192 -9.01 19.92 -7.96
CA ARG A 192 -8.14 19.36 -9.01
C ARG A 192 -8.86 18.22 -9.75
N PRO A 193 -9.64 18.54 -10.79
CA PRO A 193 -10.44 17.55 -11.52
C PRO A 193 -9.65 16.37 -12.09
N GLY A 194 -8.38 16.58 -12.48
CA GLY A 194 -7.50 15.53 -13.00
C GLY A 194 -6.69 14.74 -11.96
N HIS A 195 -7.04 14.79 -10.67
CA HIS A 195 -6.26 14.13 -9.62
C HIS A 195 -6.49 12.61 -9.60
N GLY A 196 -5.79 11.85 -10.45
CA GLY A 196 -5.97 10.40 -10.62
C GLY A 196 -5.95 9.58 -9.32
N GLY A 197 -5.06 9.92 -8.38
CA GLY A 197 -5.00 9.22 -7.09
C GLY A 197 -6.28 9.38 -6.23
N ALA A 198 -7.04 10.47 -6.39
CA ALA A 198 -8.28 10.70 -5.65
C ALA A 198 -9.46 10.05 -6.37
N THR A 199 -9.48 10.12 -7.71
CA THR A 199 -10.43 9.38 -8.56
C THR A 199 -10.40 7.89 -8.26
N TYR A 200 -9.20 7.29 -8.21
CA TYR A 200 -9.04 5.88 -7.88
C TYR A 200 -9.57 5.54 -6.48
N ARG A 201 -9.24 6.37 -5.47
CA ARG A 201 -9.73 6.16 -4.10
C ARG A 201 -11.25 6.23 -4.02
N LEU A 202 -11.89 7.11 -4.79
CA LEU A 202 -13.34 7.20 -4.86
C LEU A 202 -13.97 5.99 -5.52
N ILE A 203 -13.41 5.51 -6.64
CA ILE A 203 -13.86 4.29 -7.32
C ILE A 203 -13.86 3.11 -6.33
N ASP A 204 -12.73 2.88 -5.64
CA ASP A 204 -12.59 1.81 -4.64
C ASP A 204 -13.60 1.96 -3.48
N LEU A 205 -13.73 3.18 -2.95
CA LEU A 205 -14.66 3.45 -1.85
C LEU A 205 -16.12 3.32 -2.26
N TYR A 206 -16.48 3.73 -3.48
CA TYR A 206 -17.84 3.61 -3.98
C TYR A 206 -18.23 2.15 -4.23
N PHE A 207 -17.31 1.32 -4.73
CA PHE A 207 -17.53 -0.13 -4.76
C PHE A 207 -17.75 -0.71 -3.36
N LYS A 208 -16.85 -0.40 -2.42
CA LYS A 208 -16.92 -0.95 -1.04
C LYS A 208 -18.12 -0.49 -0.24
N THR A 209 -18.65 0.69 -0.53
CA THR A 209 -19.78 1.28 0.22
C THR A 209 -21.13 1.07 -0.46
N GLY A 210 -21.21 0.26 -1.53
CA GLY A 210 -22.47 -0.11 -2.18
C GLY A 210 -23.01 0.95 -3.16
N HIS A 211 -22.15 1.78 -3.74
CA HIS A 211 -22.52 2.77 -4.77
C HIS A 211 -21.86 2.47 -6.13
N PRO A 212 -22.05 1.28 -6.71
CA PRO A 212 -21.37 0.87 -7.94
C PRO A 212 -21.65 1.80 -9.12
N GLU A 213 -22.84 2.41 -9.19
CA GLU A 213 -23.21 3.37 -10.24
C GLU A 213 -22.26 4.59 -10.31
N LYS A 214 -21.94 5.17 -9.14
CA LYS A 214 -21.00 6.29 -9.04
C LYS A 214 -19.59 5.87 -9.44
N SER A 215 -19.22 4.64 -9.09
CA SER A 215 -17.93 4.07 -9.46
C SER A 215 -17.81 3.88 -10.98
N LEU A 216 -18.81 3.27 -11.61
CA LEU A 216 -18.89 3.08 -13.07
C LEU A 216 -18.85 4.40 -13.82
N HIS A 217 -19.55 5.42 -13.33
CA HIS A 217 -19.48 6.77 -13.90
C HIS A 217 -18.06 7.34 -13.87
N LEU A 218 -17.37 7.27 -12.72
CA LEU A 218 -15.99 7.73 -12.59
C LEU A 218 -15.00 6.93 -13.47
N LEU A 219 -15.22 5.62 -13.60
CA LEU A 219 -14.41 4.77 -14.49
C LEU A 219 -14.55 5.19 -15.95
N ARG A 220 -15.77 5.47 -16.42
CA ARG A 220 -16.03 5.98 -17.77
C ARG A 220 -15.37 7.33 -18.02
N GLN A 221 -15.41 8.23 -17.03
CA GLN A 221 -14.72 9.51 -17.10
C GLN A 221 -13.20 9.34 -17.16
N LEU A 222 -12.63 8.41 -16.39
CA LEU A 222 -11.20 8.10 -16.40
C LEU A 222 -10.75 7.58 -17.77
N SER A 223 -11.50 6.64 -18.35
CA SER A 223 -11.20 6.07 -19.67
C SER A 223 -11.33 7.10 -20.79
N ALA A 224 -12.35 7.96 -20.75
CA ALA A 224 -12.54 9.03 -21.73
C ALA A 224 -11.43 10.10 -21.66
N ALA A 225 -10.83 10.31 -20.49
CA ALA A 225 -9.73 11.25 -20.30
C ALA A 225 -8.36 10.70 -20.72
N GLY A 226 -8.28 9.45 -21.20
CA GLY A 226 -7.02 8.81 -21.57
C GLY A 226 -6.06 8.60 -20.38
N LEU A 227 -6.56 8.68 -19.15
CA LEU A 227 -5.76 8.42 -17.95
C LEU A 227 -5.63 6.91 -17.78
N PRO A 228 -4.41 6.37 -17.59
CA PRO A 228 -4.21 4.93 -17.55
C PRO A 228 -5.07 4.30 -16.45
N HIS A 229 -5.85 3.31 -16.86
CA HIS A 229 -6.66 2.50 -15.96
C HIS A 229 -5.71 1.69 -15.06
N PRO A 230 -5.85 1.66 -13.73
CA PRO A 230 -4.92 0.92 -12.87
C PRO A 230 -5.04 -0.61 -12.98
N LEU A 231 -6.04 -1.16 -13.69
CA LEU A 231 -6.07 -2.56 -14.15
C LEU A 231 -5.50 -2.75 -15.57
N GLN A 232 -4.92 -1.73 -16.19
CA GLN A 232 -3.89 -1.90 -17.22
C GLN A 232 -2.54 -1.83 -16.49
N PRO A 233 -2.02 -2.92 -15.94
CA PRO A 233 -0.67 -2.91 -15.41
C PRO A 233 0.29 -2.67 -16.59
N PHE A 234 1.08 -1.61 -16.46
CA PHE A 234 2.38 -1.41 -17.11
C PHE A 234 2.54 -1.37 -18.65
N ALA A 235 1.52 -1.63 -19.48
CA ALA A 235 1.73 -1.68 -20.93
C ALA A 235 2.03 -0.31 -21.61
N VAL A 236 1.45 0.79 -21.11
CA VAL A 236 1.52 2.09 -21.83
C VAL A 236 2.79 2.90 -21.50
N TYR A 237 3.58 2.50 -20.50
CA TYR A 237 4.84 3.19 -20.17
C TYR A 237 6.05 2.69 -20.97
N PHE A 238 5.92 1.61 -21.76
CA PHE A 238 7.01 1.07 -22.59
C PHE A 238 6.79 1.14 -24.10
N GLU A 239 5.58 1.47 -24.58
CA GLU A 239 5.32 1.73 -26.02
C GLU A 239 5.64 3.18 -26.45
N GLY A 240 6.63 3.80 -25.82
CA GLY A 240 7.22 5.08 -26.24
C GLY A 240 8.74 5.01 -26.46
N ALA A 241 9.33 3.81 -26.39
CA ALA A 241 10.75 3.59 -26.62
C ALA A 241 10.98 2.47 -27.65
N THR A 242 10.28 2.55 -28.79
CA THR A 242 10.76 1.99 -30.04
C THR A 242 11.29 3.13 -30.89
N ALA A 243 12.55 3.00 -31.32
CA ALA A 243 13.31 3.99 -32.05
C ALA A 243 12.55 4.57 -33.27
N PRO A 244 12.79 5.83 -33.66
CA PRO A 244 12.42 6.28 -34.99
C PRO A 244 13.37 5.63 -36.01
N GLU A 245 12.91 4.57 -36.67
CA GLU A 245 13.50 4.15 -37.95
C GLU A 245 13.05 5.12 -39.06
N GLU A 246 14.06 5.67 -39.73
CA GLU A 246 14.11 6.12 -41.12
C GLU A 246 12.89 6.87 -41.70
N ILE A 247 13.05 8.19 -41.83
CA ILE A 247 12.50 8.91 -42.98
C ILE A 247 13.62 9.02 -44.02
N LYS A 248 13.53 8.20 -45.07
CA LYS A 248 14.21 8.42 -46.35
C LYS A 248 13.41 9.42 -47.21
N ASP A 249 14.18 10.17 -47.98
CA ASP A 249 13.85 10.89 -49.22
C ASP A 249 13.06 12.21 -49.13
N SER A 250 13.80 13.33 -49.11
CA SER A 250 13.93 14.25 -50.26
C SER A 250 15.24 15.03 -50.19
#